data_AF-A0A517XWU2-F1
#
_entry.id   AF-A0A517XWU2-F1
#
_cell.length_a   1.000
_cell.length_b   1.000
_cell.length_c   1.000
_cell.angle_alpha   90.00
_cell.angle_beta   90.00
_cell.angle_gamma   90.00
#
_symmetry.space_group_name_H-M   'P 1'
#
loop_
_entity.id
_entity.type
_entity.pdbx_description
1 polymer ?
#
loop_
_entity_poly.entity_id
_entity_poly.type
_entity_poly.pdbx_seq_one_letter_code
_entity_poly.pdbx_strand_id
1 'polypeptide(L)'
;MTRPASIPAELWDAIPPNLRPAIAAVVIGLERRIADLEARLNQTSANSSRPPSADPPHAKPAPPKPPTGNKRGGQPGHPKRDRTLLPPDVVVPLKPTRCRRCCQRLAGDDPSPLVHQVHEIPAVKAHVTEYRCHRLTCPHCRAVTCAPLPADAVGGYGPRTQAVTALLAAGHRLGKRAIRQAMNDLFGLPISPAAVCDLQKRTAAALAPIHTAALNHTRTRPANVDETGWKQGRDKAWLWVAVTRPFTV
;
A
#
# COMPACT_ATOMS: atom_id res chain seq x y z
N MET A 1 -38.41 46.01 -13.91
CA MET A 1 -37.22 45.14 -14.10
C MET A 1 -36.14 45.94 -14.81
N THR A 2 -34.93 45.91 -14.29
CA THR A 2 -33.80 46.72 -14.76
C THR A 2 -33.11 46.07 -15.97
N ARG A 3 -32.66 46.88 -16.94
CA ARG A 3 -31.86 46.44 -18.10
C ARG A 3 -30.58 45.74 -17.62
N PRO A 4 -30.25 44.52 -18.11
CA PRO A 4 -28.95 43.90 -17.85
C PRO A 4 -27.81 44.78 -18.35
N ALA A 5 -26.73 44.90 -17.59
CA ALA A 5 -25.61 45.79 -17.92
C ALA A 5 -24.89 45.39 -19.24
N SER A 6 -24.96 44.11 -19.61
CA SER A 6 -24.41 43.55 -20.85
C SER A 6 -25.18 43.89 -22.12
N ILE A 7 -26.42 44.38 -22.01
CA ILE A 7 -27.23 44.76 -23.18
C ILE A 7 -27.15 46.28 -23.36
N PRO A 8 -26.60 46.81 -24.47
CA PRO A 8 -26.61 48.23 -24.79
C PRO A 8 -28.03 48.84 -24.76
N ALA A 9 -28.16 50.10 -24.36
CA ALA A 9 -29.46 50.75 -24.16
C ALA A 9 -30.28 50.79 -25.47
N GLU A 10 -29.63 51.09 -26.59
CA GLU A 10 -30.24 51.15 -27.92
C GLU A 10 -30.91 49.83 -28.34
N LEU A 11 -30.26 48.70 -28.05
CA LEU A 11 -30.80 47.37 -28.33
C LEU A 11 -31.92 46.99 -27.36
N TRP A 12 -31.81 47.42 -26.10
CA TRP A 12 -32.85 47.18 -25.10
C TRP A 12 -34.15 47.91 -25.43
N ASP A 13 -34.04 49.13 -25.93
CA ASP A 13 -35.19 49.95 -26.31
C ASP A 13 -35.85 49.50 -27.61
N ALA A 14 -35.12 48.78 -28.48
CA ALA A 14 -35.65 48.12 -29.66
C ALA A 14 -36.44 46.83 -29.37
N ILE A 15 -36.29 46.23 -28.18
CA ILE A 15 -37.01 45.00 -27.81
C ILE A 15 -38.48 45.34 -27.46
N PRO A 16 -39.46 44.58 -27.97
CA PRO A 16 -40.86 44.75 -27.60
C PRO A 16 -41.07 44.69 -26.07
N PRO A 17 -41.83 45.62 -25.45
CA PRO A 17 -41.95 45.72 -23.99
C PRO A 17 -42.43 44.42 -23.30
N ASN A 18 -43.25 43.62 -23.98
CA ASN A 18 -43.74 42.34 -23.51
C ASN A 18 -42.66 41.23 -23.46
N LEU A 19 -41.56 41.37 -24.20
CA LEU A 19 -40.47 40.39 -24.25
C LEU A 19 -39.28 40.76 -23.36
N ARG A 20 -39.14 42.05 -22.99
CA ARG A 20 -38.06 42.55 -22.12
C ARG A 20 -37.91 41.76 -20.80
N PRO A 21 -38.99 41.46 -20.04
CA PRO A 21 -38.85 40.73 -18.78
C PRO A 21 -38.23 39.33 -18.93
N ALA A 22 -38.65 38.59 -19.96
CA ALA A 22 -38.17 37.24 -20.22
C ALA A 22 -36.69 37.25 -20.64
N ILE A 23 -36.31 38.18 -21.52
CA ILE A 23 -34.92 38.30 -21.99
C ILE A 23 -33.99 38.75 -20.84
N ALA A 24 -34.39 39.73 -20.02
CA ALA A 24 -33.61 40.11 -18.85
C ALA A 24 -33.41 38.96 -17.86
N ALA A 25 -34.47 38.18 -17.59
CA ALA A 25 -34.38 37.06 -16.67
C ALA A 25 -33.39 35.99 -17.14
N VAL A 26 -33.39 35.67 -18.45
CA VAL A 26 -32.45 34.72 -19.03
C VAL A 26 -31.02 35.23 -18.99
N VAL A 27 -30.78 36.49 -19.38
CA VAL A 27 -29.43 37.07 -19.41
C VAL A 27 -28.83 37.17 -18.01
N ILE A 28 -29.59 37.66 -17.04
CA ILE A 28 -29.14 37.71 -15.63
C ILE A 28 -28.87 36.30 -15.10
N GLY A 29 -29.70 35.31 -15.46
CA GLY A 29 -29.48 33.91 -15.09
C GLY A 29 -28.19 33.33 -15.67
N LEU A 30 -27.91 33.62 -16.94
CA LEU A 30 -26.68 33.18 -17.62
C LEU A 30 -25.44 33.87 -17.08
N GLU A 31 -25.49 35.18 -16.83
CA GLU A 31 -24.38 35.94 -16.22
C GLU A 31 -24.02 35.41 -14.84
N ARG A 32 -25.03 35.13 -14.00
CA ARG A 32 -24.81 34.48 -12.69
C ARG A 32 -24.16 33.12 -12.86
N ARG A 33 -24.61 32.32 -13.84
CA ARG A 33 -24.05 30.99 -14.07
C ARG A 33 -22.60 31.06 -14.57
N ILE A 34 -22.27 32.03 -15.41
CA ILE A 34 -20.90 32.26 -15.89
C ILE A 34 -20.02 32.65 -14.71
N ALA A 35 -20.44 33.63 -13.89
CA ALA A 35 -19.69 34.06 -12.72
C ALA A 35 -19.43 32.90 -11.73
N ASP A 36 -20.45 32.06 -11.47
CA ASP A 36 -20.30 30.88 -10.61
C ASP A 36 -19.32 29.84 -11.20
N LEU A 37 -19.35 29.62 -12.51
CA LEU A 37 -18.46 28.67 -13.18
C LEU A 37 -17.02 29.19 -13.21
N GLU A 38 -16.81 30.47 -13.49
CA GLU A 38 -15.50 31.13 -13.44
C GLU A 38 -14.92 31.11 -12.03
N ALA A 39 -15.74 31.39 -11.01
CA ALA A 39 -15.34 31.30 -9.61
C ALA A 39 -14.91 29.88 -9.23
N ARG A 40 -15.59 28.85 -9.74
CA ARG A 40 -15.23 27.44 -9.50
C ARG A 40 -13.97 27.02 -10.24
N LEU A 41 -13.72 27.55 -11.43
CA LEU A 41 -12.51 27.27 -12.22
C LEU A 41 -11.26 27.94 -11.63
N ASN A 42 -11.40 29.11 -11.01
CA ASN A 42 -10.29 29.86 -10.40
C ASN A 42 -9.93 29.40 -8.96
N GLN A 43 -10.58 28.36 -8.45
CA GLN A 43 -10.22 27.76 -7.16
C GLN A 43 -8.96 26.92 -7.28
N THR A 44 -7.98 27.26 -6.46
CA THR A 44 -6.70 26.55 -6.27
C THR A 44 -6.51 26.21 -4.80
N SER A 45 -5.56 25.34 -4.45
CA SER A 45 -5.23 25.02 -3.06
C SER A 45 -4.73 26.21 -2.25
N ALA A 46 -4.30 27.29 -2.90
CA ALA A 46 -3.84 28.51 -2.25
C ALA A 46 -4.98 29.46 -1.80
N ASN A 47 -6.14 29.40 -2.44
CA ASN A 47 -7.28 30.29 -2.19
C ASN A 47 -8.58 29.55 -1.84
N SER A 48 -8.52 28.22 -1.64
CA SER A 48 -9.64 27.39 -1.22
C SER A 48 -9.17 26.23 -0.33
N SER A 49 -10.06 25.66 0.47
CA SER A 49 -9.76 24.48 1.30
C SER A 49 -9.59 23.18 0.49
N ARG A 50 -9.26 23.26 -0.81
CA ARG A 50 -9.04 22.11 -1.68
C ARG A 50 -7.62 21.58 -1.48
N PRO A 51 -7.43 20.26 -1.48
CA PRO A 51 -6.11 19.68 -1.34
C PRO A 51 -5.22 20.04 -2.55
N PRO A 52 -3.90 20.20 -2.38
CA PRO A 52 -2.96 20.47 -3.47
C PRO A 52 -2.99 19.47 -4.63
N SER A 53 -3.46 18.23 -4.37
CA SER A 53 -3.65 17.20 -5.38
C SER A 53 -4.80 17.48 -6.36
N ALA A 54 -5.64 18.47 -6.07
CA ALA A 54 -6.74 18.91 -6.93
C ALA A 54 -6.38 20.11 -7.81
N ASP A 55 -5.16 20.65 -7.69
CA ASP A 55 -4.67 21.71 -8.57
C ASP A 55 -4.37 21.16 -9.97
N PRO A 56 -4.62 21.94 -11.04
CA PRO A 56 -4.30 21.51 -12.39
C PRO A 56 -2.78 21.31 -12.57
N PRO A 57 -2.33 20.41 -13.47
CA PRO A 57 -0.90 20.14 -13.69
C PRO A 57 -0.05 21.36 -14.06
N HIS A 58 -0.70 22.42 -14.55
CA HIS A 58 -0.05 23.68 -14.95
C HIS A 58 -0.06 24.75 -13.85
N ALA A 59 -0.61 24.47 -12.67
CA ALA A 59 -0.56 25.38 -11.53
C ALA A 59 0.90 25.60 -11.12
N LYS A 60 1.29 26.87 -10.93
CA LYS A 60 2.63 27.20 -10.46
C LYS A 60 2.81 26.66 -9.04
N PRO A 61 3.86 25.86 -8.77
CA PRO A 61 4.16 25.41 -7.43
C PRO A 61 4.38 26.60 -6.48
N ALA A 62 4.03 26.41 -5.21
CA ALA A 62 4.37 27.39 -4.19
C ALA A 62 5.90 27.64 -4.17
N PRO A 63 6.34 28.88 -3.93
CA PRO A 63 7.76 29.19 -3.86
C PRO A 63 8.45 28.34 -2.78
N PRO A 64 9.67 27.86 -3.04
CA PRO A 64 10.40 27.04 -2.07
C PRO A 64 10.64 27.83 -0.77
N LYS A 65 10.55 27.14 0.36
CA LYS A 65 10.86 27.73 1.66
C LYS A 65 12.33 28.18 1.71
N PRO A 66 12.64 29.32 2.35
CA PRO A 66 14.01 29.76 2.52
C PRO A 66 14.84 28.70 3.28
N PRO A 67 16.12 28.50 2.91
CA PRO A 67 16.97 27.50 3.54
C PRO A 67 17.19 27.84 5.01
N THR A 68 17.11 26.82 5.87
CA THR A 68 17.18 26.98 7.33
C THR A 68 18.58 27.26 7.88
N GLY A 69 19.61 27.28 7.02
CA GLY A 69 21.02 27.46 7.42
C GLY A 69 21.66 26.26 8.13
N ASN A 70 20.87 25.24 8.48
CA ASN A 70 21.38 24.06 9.17
C ASN A 70 22.20 23.16 8.24
N LYS A 71 23.37 22.72 8.71
CA LYS A 71 24.17 21.70 8.02
C LYS A 71 23.37 20.39 7.94
N ARG A 72 23.49 19.70 6.81
CA ARG A 72 22.93 18.34 6.65
C ARG A 72 23.60 17.41 7.67
N GLY A 73 22.81 16.79 8.55
CA GLY A 73 23.30 15.85 9.56
C GLY A 73 22.48 15.91 10.85
N GLY A 74 22.85 15.05 11.80
CA GLY A 74 22.33 15.13 13.17
C GLY A 74 22.70 16.46 13.81
N GLN A 75 21.76 17.07 14.53
CA GLN A 75 22.01 18.32 15.24
C GLN A 75 23.04 18.12 16.36
N PRO A 76 23.75 19.18 16.80
CA PRO A 76 24.59 19.11 17.99
C PRO A 76 23.82 18.53 19.19
N GLY A 77 24.37 17.51 19.84
CA GLY A 77 23.73 16.82 20.98
C GLY A 77 22.87 15.60 20.60
N HIS A 78 22.67 15.30 19.31
CA HIS A 78 21.91 14.11 18.92
C HIS A 78 22.70 12.82 19.22
N PRO A 79 22.14 11.87 20.01
CA PRO A 79 22.83 10.63 20.31
C PRO A 79 23.06 9.82 19.04
N LYS A 80 24.27 9.25 18.92
CA LYS A 80 24.64 8.38 17.81
C LYS A 80 23.76 7.14 17.83
N ARG A 81 23.16 6.81 16.67
CA ARG A 81 22.50 5.51 16.45
C ARG A 81 23.45 4.63 15.66
N ASP A 82 24.01 3.64 16.33
CA ASP A 82 24.77 2.57 15.68
C ASP A 82 23.83 1.47 15.17
N ARG A 83 24.29 0.73 14.15
CA ARG A 83 23.56 -0.46 13.69
C ARG A 83 23.57 -1.50 14.81
N THR A 84 22.43 -2.11 15.07
CA THR A 84 22.34 -3.22 16.03
C THR A 84 23.20 -4.39 15.55
N LEU A 85 24.13 -4.84 16.38
CA LEU A 85 24.89 -6.06 16.14
C LEU A 85 23.97 -7.26 16.31
N LEU A 86 24.00 -8.17 15.33
CA LEU A 86 23.27 -9.43 15.37
C LEU A 86 24.18 -10.56 15.87
N PRO A 87 23.65 -11.66 16.41
CA PRO A 87 24.44 -12.89 16.58
C PRO A 87 25.00 -13.33 15.21
N PRO A 88 26.34 -13.51 15.05
CA PRO A 88 26.92 -13.89 13.77
C PRO A 88 26.76 -15.40 13.52
N ASP A 89 26.41 -15.79 12.30
CA ASP A 89 26.43 -17.20 11.88
C ASP A 89 27.86 -17.69 11.65
N VAL A 90 28.74 -16.82 11.15
CA VAL A 90 30.15 -17.09 10.87
C VAL A 90 31.00 -15.92 11.36
N VAL A 91 32.08 -16.21 12.08
CA VAL A 91 33.07 -15.21 12.53
C VAL A 91 34.37 -15.44 11.79
N VAL A 92 34.81 -14.45 11.02
CA VAL A 92 36.10 -14.46 10.32
C VAL A 92 37.07 -13.52 11.04
N PRO A 93 38.06 -14.02 11.79
CA PRO A 93 39.00 -13.16 12.50
C PRO A 93 39.97 -12.50 11.50
N LEU A 94 39.96 -11.17 11.45
CA LEU A 94 40.87 -10.38 10.61
C LEU A 94 41.98 -9.77 11.48
N LYS A 95 43.14 -10.44 11.54
CA LYS A 95 44.31 -9.95 12.27
C LYS A 95 45.34 -9.35 11.31
N PRO A 96 45.87 -8.15 11.58
CA PRO A 96 46.94 -7.59 10.76
C PRO A 96 48.22 -8.41 10.94
N THR A 97 48.82 -8.85 9.84
CA THR A 97 50.09 -9.60 9.88
C THR A 97 51.31 -8.68 9.91
N ARG A 98 51.14 -7.41 9.55
CA ARG A 98 52.20 -6.39 9.51
C ARG A 98 51.71 -5.03 9.95
N CYS A 99 52.61 -4.25 10.55
CA CYS A 99 52.35 -2.87 10.89
C CYS A 99 52.19 -2.02 9.63
N ARG A 100 51.09 -1.25 9.54
CA ARG A 100 50.81 -0.36 8.40
C ARG A 100 51.85 0.76 8.18
N ARG A 101 52.70 1.06 9.18
CA ARG A 101 53.69 2.15 9.13
C ARG A 101 55.10 1.67 8.80
N CYS A 102 55.60 0.65 9.50
CA CYS A 102 56.99 0.18 9.38
C CYS A 102 57.11 -1.25 8.81
N CYS A 103 55.99 -1.88 8.42
CA CYS A 103 55.93 -3.24 7.85
C CYS A 103 56.46 -4.39 8.72
N GLN A 104 56.83 -4.12 9.97
CA GLN A 104 57.24 -5.13 10.95
C GLN A 104 56.12 -6.14 11.19
N ARG A 105 56.49 -7.42 11.37
CA ARG A 105 55.54 -8.51 11.63
C ARG A 105 54.83 -8.29 12.96
N LEU A 106 53.52 -8.49 12.96
CA LEU A 106 52.67 -8.42 14.14
C LEU A 106 52.17 -9.82 14.51
N ALA A 107 52.09 -10.10 15.81
CA ALA A 107 51.49 -11.30 16.37
C ALA A 107 50.79 -10.92 17.68
N GLY A 108 49.68 -11.59 17.99
CA GLY A 108 48.90 -11.34 19.20
C GLY A 108 47.39 -11.42 18.96
N ASP A 109 46.65 -11.33 20.05
CA ASP A 109 45.19 -11.38 20.10
C ASP A 109 44.65 -10.13 20.77
N ASP A 110 43.67 -9.48 20.13
CA ASP A 110 42.91 -8.39 20.72
C ASP A 110 41.64 -8.98 21.37
N PRO A 111 41.45 -8.85 22.69
CA PRO A 111 40.26 -9.35 23.38
C PRO A 111 39.00 -8.55 23.05
N SER A 112 39.13 -7.38 22.42
CA SER A 112 38.04 -6.44 22.12
C SER A 112 38.12 -5.88 20.68
N PRO A 113 38.09 -6.74 19.65
CA PRO A 113 38.26 -6.30 18.28
C PRO A 113 37.07 -5.44 17.82
N LEU A 114 37.32 -4.52 16.88
CA LEU A 114 36.26 -3.81 16.18
C LEU A 114 35.42 -4.79 15.37
N VAL A 115 34.11 -4.86 15.65
CA VAL A 115 33.18 -5.75 14.95
C VAL A 115 32.57 -5.06 13.74
N HIS A 116 32.76 -5.65 12.56
CA HIS A 116 32.09 -5.26 11.32
C HIS A 116 31.24 -6.43 10.82
N GLN A 117 29.92 -6.21 10.67
CA GLN A 117 28.99 -7.22 10.17
C GLN A 117 28.49 -6.85 8.78
N VAL A 118 28.51 -7.86 7.90
CA VAL A 118 27.81 -7.84 6.62
C VAL A 118 26.55 -8.69 6.80
N HIS A 119 25.39 -8.10 6.54
CA HIS A 119 24.10 -8.79 6.58
C HIS A 119 23.69 -9.18 5.17
N GLU A 120 23.79 -10.47 4.85
CA GLU A 120 23.41 -11.02 3.55
C GLU A 120 22.14 -11.87 3.68
N ILE A 121 21.29 -11.83 2.66
CA ILE A 121 20.09 -12.67 2.59
C ILE A 121 20.37 -13.83 1.64
N PRO A 122 20.54 -15.07 2.14
CA PRO A 122 20.82 -16.20 1.27
C PRO A 122 19.67 -16.43 0.30
N ALA A 123 19.98 -16.98 -0.89
CA ALA A 123 18.99 -17.26 -1.92
C ALA A 123 17.89 -18.19 -1.38
N VAL A 124 16.66 -17.69 -1.30
CA VAL A 124 15.50 -18.47 -0.83
C VAL A 124 14.79 -19.07 -2.04
N LYS A 125 14.62 -20.39 -2.10
CA LYS A 125 13.91 -21.07 -3.19
C LYS A 125 12.69 -21.83 -2.66
N ALA A 126 11.67 -21.97 -3.49
CA ALA A 126 10.53 -22.82 -3.19
C ALA A 126 10.98 -24.30 -3.03
N HIS A 127 10.55 -24.94 -1.96
CA HIS A 127 10.67 -26.38 -1.78
C HIS A 127 9.44 -27.06 -2.39
N VAL A 128 9.65 -27.96 -3.35
CA VAL A 128 8.58 -28.60 -4.13
C VAL A 128 8.51 -30.08 -3.81
N THR A 129 7.32 -30.54 -3.40
CA THR A 129 7.00 -31.95 -3.20
C THR A 129 6.08 -32.41 -4.32
N GLU A 130 6.50 -33.42 -5.09
CA GLU A 130 5.70 -34.01 -6.17
C GLU A 130 4.94 -35.23 -5.65
N TYR A 131 3.61 -35.17 -5.65
CA TYR A 131 2.76 -36.31 -5.32
C TYR A 131 2.35 -37.06 -6.59
N ARG A 132 2.83 -38.30 -6.74
CA ARG A 132 2.49 -39.17 -7.87
C ARG A 132 1.32 -40.08 -7.52
N CYS A 133 0.12 -39.65 -7.89
CA CYS A 133 -1.11 -40.42 -7.69
C CYS A 133 -1.26 -41.48 -8.80
N HIS A 134 -0.76 -42.70 -8.54
CA HIS A 134 -0.87 -43.82 -9.47
C HIS A 134 -2.32 -44.33 -9.59
N ARG A 135 -2.69 -44.76 -10.81
CA ARG A 135 -3.94 -45.46 -11.10
C ARG A 135 -3.63 -46.91 -11.42
N LEU A 136 -4.25 -47.83 -10.69
CA LEU A 136 -4.09 -49.28 -10.91
C LEU A 136 -5.45 -49.91 -11.19
N THR A 137 -5.47 -50.86 -12.12
CA THR A 137 -6.67 -51.60 -12.50
C THR A 137 -6.72 -52.90 -11.72
N CYS A 138 -7.83 -53.16 -11.04
CA CYS A 138 -8.05 -54.43 -10.34
C CYS A 138 -8.13 -55.59 -11.34
N PRO A 139 -7.34 -56.67 -11.18
CA PRO A 139 -7.37 -57.79 -12.12
C PRO A 139 -8.68 -58.59 -12.04
N HIS A 140 -9.40 -58.54 -10.91
CA HIS A 140 -10.63 -59.29 -10.68
C HIS A 140 -11.87 -58.58 -11.22
N CYS A 141 -12.13 -57.34 -10.78
CA CYS A 141 -13.35 -56.60 -11.13
C CYS A 141 -13.15 -55.49 -12.18
N ARG A 142 -11.92 -55.32 -12.69
CA ARG A 142 -11.53 -54.26 -13.65
C ARG A 142 -11.70 -52.81 -13.17
N ALA A 143 -12.10 -52.57 -11.91
CA ALA A 143 -12.18 -51.23 -11.35
C ALA A 143 -10.80 -50.54 -11.35
N VAL A 144 -10.76 -49.27 -11.78
CA VAL A 144 -9.55 -48.43 -11.75
C VAL A 144 -9.55 -47.60 -10.48
N THR A 145 -8.54 -47.80 -9.64
CA THR A 145 -8.40 -47.06 -8.37
C THR A 145 -7.21 -46.13 -8.44
N CYS A 146 -7.40 -44.87 -8.05
CA CYS A 146 -6.34 -43.86 -7.93
C CYS A 146 -5.98 -43.66 -6.46
N ALA A 147 -4.69 -43.57 -6.14
CA ALA A 147 -4.27 -43.17 -4.80
C ALA A 147 -4.81 -41.76 -4.47
N PRO A 148 -5.43 -41.54 -3.30
CA PRO A 148 -5.91 -40.22 -2.90
C PRO A 148 -4.73 -39.30 -2.57
N LEU A 149 -4.93 -38.00 -2.73
CA LEU A 149 -3.96 -36.99 -2.34
C LEU A 149 -4.16 -36.64 -0.85
N PRO A 150 -3.09 -36.42 -0.07
CA PRO A 150 -3.21 -35.90 1.29
C PRO A 150 -3.94 -34.56 1.33
N ALA A 151 -4.73 -34.32 2.39
CA ALA A 151 -5.61 -33.15 2.49
C ALA A 151 -4.85 -31.81 2.43
N ASP A 152 -3.64 -31.77 2.99
CA ASP A 152 -2.75 -30.61 2.99
C ASP A 152 -2.12 -30.33 1.61
N ALA A 153 -2.03 -31.34 0.74
CA ALA A 153 -1.49 -31.23 -0.61
C ALA A 153 -2.53 -30.80 -1.67
N VAL A 154 -3.83 -30.97 -1.40
CA VAL A 154 -4.94 -30.59 -2.31
C VAL A 154 -4.84 -29.14 -2.77
N GLY A 155 -4.34 -28.27 -1.88
CA GLY A 155 -4.26 -26.85 -2.11
C GLY A 155 -3.16 -26.40 -3.08
N GLY A 156 -2.22 -27.27 -3.45
CA GLY A 156 -1.06 -26.99 -4.33
C GLY A 156 -0.01 -26.03 -3.75
N TYR A 157 -0.27 -25.42 -2.59
CA TYR A 157 0.60 -24.46 -1.95
C TYR A 157 0.61 -24.72 -0.44
N GLY A 158 1.82 -24.84 0.12
CA GLY A 158 2.00 -25.07 1.55
C GLY A 158 1.72 -23.84 2.43
N PRO A 159 1.70 -24.04 3.76
CA PRO A 159 1.32 -23.00 4.72
C PRO A 159 2.26 -21.78 4.71
N ARG A 160 3.57 -21.98 4.48
CA ARG A 160 4.53 -20.86 4.38
C ARG A 160 4.26 -19.97 3.18
N THR A 161 3.98 -20.57 2.01
CA THR A 161 3.61 -19.81 0.80
C THR A 161 2.34 -19.01 1.02
N GLN A 162 1.34 -19.61 1.66
CA GLN A 162 0.11 -18.92 2.05
C GLN A 162 0.41 -17.73 2.97
N ALA A 163 1.21 -17.92 4.02
CA ALA A 163 1.55 -16.88 4.99
C ALA A 163 2.31 -15.71 4.34
N VAL A 164 3.32 -15.98 3.51
CA VAL A 164 4.07 -14.93 2.78
C VAL A 164 3.14 -14.15 1.86
N THR A 165 2.27 -14.85 1.12
CA THR A 165 1.29 -14.22 0.23
C THR A 165 0.34 -13.30 1.00
N ALA A 166 -0.13 -13.73 2.17
CA ALA A 166 -0.99 -12.94 3.03
C ALA A 166 -0.26 -11.71 3.61
N LEU A 167 0.99 -11.88 4.05
CA LEU A 167 1.82 -10.78 4.57
C LEU A 167 2.04 -9.69 3.51
N LEU A 168 2.42 -10.09 2.30
CA LEU A 168 2.63 -9.16 1.18
C LEU A 168 1.32 -8.42 0.83
N ALA A 169 0.19 -9.11 0.89
CA ALA A 169 -1.10 -8.53 0.56
C ALA A 169 -1.68 -7.61 1.63
N ALA A 170 -1.70 -8.04 2.88
CA ALA A 170 -2.36 -7.32 3.97
C ALA A 170 -1.38 -6.42 4.73
N GLY A 171 -0.19 -6.94 5.07
CA GLY A 171 0.83 -6.19 5.80
C GLY A 171 1.53 -5.14 4.94
N HIS A 172 1.88 -5.49 3.69
CA HIS A 172 2.56 -4.58 2.77
C HIS A 172 1.65 -3.98 1.69
N ARG A 173 0.36 -4.33 1.67
CA ARG A 173 -0.67 -3.77 0.78
C ARG A 173 -0.32 -3.88 -0.72
N LEU A 174 0.42 -4.92 -1.10
CA LEU A 174 0.80 -5.14 -2.49
C LEU A 174 -0.38 -5.64 -3.32
N GLY A 175 -0.48 -5.12 -4.55
CA GLY A 175 -1.44 -5.60 -5.54
C GLY A 175 -1.14 -7.04 -5.98
N LYS A 176 -2.16 -7.79 -6.40
CA LYS A 176 -2.06 -9.22 -6.75
C LYS A 176 -0.98 -9.52 -7.81
N ARG A 177 -0.82 -8.62 -8.79
CA ARG A 177 0.22 -8.73 -9.83
C ARG A 177 1.63 -8.48 -9.29
N ALA A 178 1.77 -7.54 -8.36
CA ALA A 178 3.04 -7.27 -7.69
C ALA A 178 3.44 -8.43 -6.78
N ILE A 179 2.48 -9.04 -6.08
CA ILE A 179 2.73 -10.26 -5.30
C ILE A 179 3.22 -11.38 -6.20
N ARG A 180 2.53 -11.66 -7.32
CA ARG A 180 3.02 -12.66 -8.30
C ARG A 180 4.47 -12.41 -8.68
N GLN A 181 4.81 -11.17 -9.02
CA GLN A 181 6.15 -10.80 -9.42
C GLN A 181 7.15 -11.04 -8.28
N ALA A 182 6.86 -10.55 -7.07
CA ALA A 182 7.70 -10.75 -5.91
C ALA A 182 7.92 -12.25 -5.59
N MET A 183 6.88 -13.09 -5.73
CA MET A 183 7.02 -14.53 -5.49
C MET A 183 7.95 -15.20 -6.51
N ASN A 184 7.89 -14.77 -7.78
CA ASN A 184 8.80 -15.25 -8.80
C ASN A 184 10.24 -14.74 -8.58
N ASP A 185 10.39 -13.44 -8.34
CA ASP A 185 11.69 -12.79 -8.28
C ASP A 185 12.49 -13.18 -7.02
N LEU A 186 11.79 -13.36 -5.89
CA LEU A 186 12.44 -13.71 -4.61
C LEU A 186 12.55 -15.21 -4.37
N PHE A 187 11.58 -16.01 -4.84
CA PHE A 187 11.50 -17.44 -4.51
C PHE A 187 11.58 -18.38 -5.73
N GLY A 188 11.62 -17.84 -6.95
CA GLY A 188 11.50 -18.63 -8.17
C GLY A 188 10.14 -19.33 -8.30
N LEU A 189 9.10 -18.85 -7.61
CA LEU A 189 7.79 -19.52 -7.55
C LEU A 189 6.80 -18.84 -8.50
N PRO A 190 6.49 -19.44 -9.67
CA PRO A 190 5.45 -18.94 -10.54
C PRO A 190 4.08 -19.14 -9.88
N ILE A 191 3.36 -18.05 -9.66
CA ILE A 191 2.02 -18.06 -9.07
C ILE A 191 1.08 -17.14 -9.86
N SER A 192 -0.17 -17.55 -10.06
CA SER A 192 -1.15 -16.71 -10.75
C SER A 192 -1.79 -15.69 -9.78
N PRO A 193 -2.29 -14.54 -10.26
CA PRO A 193 -3.07 -13.62 -9.42
C PRO A 193 -4.32 -14.28 -8.81
N ALA A 194 -4.92 -15.25 -9.51
CA ALA A 194 -6.05 -16.02 -9.00
C ALA A 194 -5.64 -16.89 -7.81
N ALA A 195 -4.50 -17.60 -7.90
CA ALA A 195 -3.97 -18.37 -6.79
C ALA A 195 -3.65 -17.49 -5.56
N VAL A 196 -3.12 -16.28 -5.78
CA VAL A 196 -2.96 -15.28 -4.70
C VAL A 196 -4.29 -14.95 -4.03
N CYS A 197 -5.36 -14.74 -4.79
CA CYS A 197 -6.71 -14.51 -4.23
C CYS A 197 -7.20 -15.72 -3.42
N ASP A 198 -6.98 -16.95 -3.90
CA ASP A 198 -7.44 -18.15 -3.19
C ASP A 198 -6.65 -18.40 -1.90
N LEU A 199 -5.35 -18.14 -1.89
CA LEU A 199 -4.54 -18.17 -0.67
C LEU A 199 -5.00 -17.13 0.36
N GLN A 200 -5.44 -15.96 -0.09
CA GLN A 200 -6.03 -14.96 0.79
C GLN A 200 -7.35 -15.41 1.40
N LYS A 201 -8.23 -16.02 0.60
CA LYS A 201 -9.49 -16.60 1.11
C LYS A 201 -9.22 -17.68 2.16
N ARG A 202 -8.27 -18.58 1.90
CA ARG A 202 -7.85 -19.61 2.86
C ARG A 202 -7.30 -18.99 4.14
N THR A 203 -6.52 -17.91 4.04
CA THR A 203 -6.00 -17.20 5.21
C THR A 203 -7.12 -16.53 6.00
N ALA A 204 -8.05 -15.87 5.32
CA ALA A 204 -9.22 -15.26 5.96
C ALA A 204 -10.07 -16.32 6.69
N ALA A 205 -10.30 -17.48 6.07
CA ALA A 205 -11.00 -18.59 6.70
C ALA A 205 -10.27 -19.11 7.94
N ALA A 206 -8.95 -19.28 7.87
CA ALA A 206 -8.14 -19.72 9.01
C ALA A 206 -8.14 -18.71 10.17
N LEU A 207 -8.21 -17.41 9.87
CA LEU A 207 -8.24 -16.33 10.86
C LEU A 207 -9.66 -16.00 11.36
N ALA A 208 -10.72 -16.57 10.77
CA ALA A 208 -12.10 -16.25 11.11
C ALA A 208 -12.44 -16.43 12.60
N PRO A 209 -11.99 -17.50 13.31
CA PRO A 209 -12.24 -17.64 14.75
C PRO A 209 -11.58 -16.53 15.58
N ILE A 210 -10.35 -16.13 15.21
CA ILE A 210 -9.60 -15.07 15.89
C ILE A 210 -10.28 -13.71 15.67
N HIS A 211 -10.65 -13.41 14.43
CA HIS A 211 -11.41 -12.20 14.09
C HIS A 211 -12.72 -12.13 14.88
N THR A 212 -13.45 -13.25 14.97
CA THR A 212 -14.73 -13.32 15.72
C THR A 212 -14.53 -13.04 17.21
N ALA A 213 -13.49 -13.63 17.82
CA ALA A 213 -13.15 -13.36 19.22
C ALA A 213 -12.76 -11.89 19.46
N ALA A 214 -11.92 -11.31 18.58
CA ALA A 214 -11.52 -9.90 18.66
C ALA A 214 -12.72 -8.96 18.47
N LEU A 215 -13.64 -9.28 17.57
CA LEU A 215 -14.85 -8.51 17.33
C LEU A 215 -15.78 -8.53 18.54
N ASN A 216 -16.02 -9.71 19.13
CA ASN A 216 -16.83 -9.85 20.34
C ASN A 216 -16.22 -9.10 21.53
N HIS A 217 -14.89 -9.12 21.66
CA HIS A 217 -14.19 -8.33 22.66
C HIS A 217 -14.39 -6.82 22.44
N THR A 218 -14.30 -6.37 21.19
CA THR A 218 -14.40 -4.95 20.81
C THR A 218 -15.81 -4.40 21.01
N ARG A 219 -16.84 -5.18 20.65
CA ARG A 219 -18.27 -4.77 20.76
C ARG A 219 -18.73 -4.40 22.17
N THR A 220 -18.09 -4.94 23.20
CA THR A 220 -18.47 -4.73 24.60
C THR A 220 -17.68 -3.60 25.27
N ARG A 221 -16.88 -2.84 24.51
CA ARG A 221 -15.94 -1.84 25.04
C ARG A 221 -16.04 -0.52 24.28
N PRO A 222 -15.62 0.59 24.91
CA PRO A 222 -15.38 1.84 24.21
C PRO A 222 -14.36 1.62 23.09
N ALA A 223 -14.77 1.91 21.86
CA ALA A 223 -13.95 1.76 20.66
C ALA A 223 -14.06 3.02 19.80
N ASN A 224 -12.96 3.39 19.15
CA ASN A 224 -12.99 4.39 18.09
C ASN A 224 -13.46 3.70 16.81
N VAL A 225 -14.52 4.20 16.20
CA VAL A 225 -15.11 3.61 15.00
C VAL A 225 -15.01 4.60 13.85
N ASP A 226 -14.53 4.13 12.71
CA ASP A 226 -14.43 4.91 11.48
C ASP A 226 -14.97 4.10 10.29
N GLU A 227 -15.49 4.81 9.30
CA GLU A 227 -16.09 4.24 8.11
C GLU A 227 -15.42 4.80 6.85
N THR A 228 -14.91 3.91 6.00
CA THR A 228 -14.35 4.29 4.70
C THR A 228 -15.23 3.77 3.58
N GLY A 229 -15.67 4.66 2.70
CA GLY A 229 -16.41 4.28 1.50
C GLY A 229 -15.55 3.40 0.57
N TRP A 230 -16.14 2.32 0.07
CA TRP A 230 -15.48 1.33 -0.77
C TRP A 230 -16.33 0.99 -2.00
N LYS A 231 -15.69 0.58 -3.10
CA LYS A 231 -16.43 0.06 -4.26
C LYS A 231 -16.38 -1.45 -4.26
N GLN A 232 -17.54 -2.09 -4.24
CA GLN A 232 -17.67 -3.54 -4.38
C GLN A 232 -18.34 -3.83 -5.72
N GLY A 233 -17.52 -4.13 -6.73
CA GLY A 233 -18.01 -4.24 -8.10
C GLY A 233 -18.60 -2.91 -8.58
N ARG A 234 -19.91 -2.89 -8.84
CA ARG A 234 -20.64 -1.67 -9.25
C ARG A 234 -21.27 -0.93 -8.07
N ASP A 235 -21.31 -1.55 -6.90
CA ASP A 235 -22.02 -1.04 -5.74
C ASP A 235 -21.09 -0.23 -4.83
N LYS A 236 -21.68 0.76 -4.14
CA LYS A 236 -21.02 1.45 -3.04
C LYS A 236 -21.21 0.62 -1.78
N ALA A 237 -20.10 0.25 -1.17
CA ALA A 237 -20.03 -0.42 0.11
C ALA A 237 -19.26 0.46 1.09
N TRP A 238 -19.18 0.02 2.33
CA TRP A 238 -18.40 0.68 3.36
C TRP A 238 -17.60 -0.32 4.15
N LEU A 239 -16.34 0.01 4.39
CA LEU A 239 -15.46 -0.73 5.25
C LEU A 239 -15.43 -0.04 6.60
N TRP A 240 -15.90 -0.74 7.62
CA TRP A 240 -15.90 -0.28 9.00
C TRP A 240 -14.65 -0.78 9.70
N VAL A 241 -14.06 0.07 10.55
CA VAL A 241 -12.96 -0.31 11.44
C VAL A 241 -13.34 0.11 12.86
N ALA A 242 -13.20 -0.79 13.82
CA ALA A 242 -13.32 -0.50 15.24
C ALA A 242 -12.00 -0.77 15.95
N VAL A 243 -11.51 0.23 16.68
CA VAL A 243 -10.20 0.20 17.36
C VAL A 243 -10.39 0.31 18.87
N THR A 244 -9.87 -0.68 19.58
CA THR A 244 -9.67 -0.68 21.03
C THR A 244 -8.18 -0.74 21.34
N ARG A 245 -7.78 -0.59 22.61
CA ARG A 245 -6.37 -0.67 23.01
C ARG A 245 -5.67 -1.98 22.57
N PRO A 246 -6.28 -3.18 22.70
CA PRO A 246 -5.64 -4.43 22.28
C PRO A 246 -5.95 -4.86 20.84
N PHE A 247 -7.04 -4.40 20.22
CA PHE A 247 -7.51 -4.93 18.93
C PHE A 247 -7.98 -3.85 17.96
N THR A 248 -7.72 -4.13 16.69
CA THR A 248 -8.33 -3.46 15.53
C THR A 248 -9.10 -4.52 14.75
N VAL A 249 -10.41 -4.32 14.58
CA VAL A 249 -11.31 -5.23 13.86
C VAL A 249 -12.08 -4.50 12.78
#